data_AF-A0A1X1G3A1-F1
#
_entry.id   AF-A0A1X1G3A1-F1
#
_cell.length_a   1.000
_cell.length_b   1.000
_cell.length_c   1.000
_cell.angle_alpha   90.00
_cell.angle_beta   90.00
_cell.angle_gamma   90.00
#
_symmetry.space_group_name_H-M   'P 1'
#
loop_
_entity.id
_entity.type
_entity.pdbx_description
1 polymer ?
#
loop_
_entity_poly.entity_id
_entity_poly.type
_entity_poly.pdbx_seq_one_letter_code
_entity_poly.pdbx_strand_id
1 'polypeptide(L)'
;MFLKKNRLKSYNLKRFKKTVTDEGVAKEGYSDEIEEVRLELWPATSKLQSEIYGDRVNDILNANASKDADINVKDGVCIDSKTDVTHRVISKKVYSKHQVLELERVRFNRSR
;
A
#
# COMPACT_ATOMS: atom_id res chain seq x y z
N MET A 1 4.57 -16.35 -12.02
CA MET A 1 3.25 -16.38 -11.36
C MET A 1 2.25 -15.65 -12.24
N PHE A 2 1.06 -16.21 -12.46
CA PHE A 2 0.00 -15.57 -13.27
C PHE A 2 -1.07 -15.02 -12.33
N LEU A 3 -1.51 -13.77 -12.58
CA LEU A 3 -2.57 -13.14 -11.80
C LEU A 3 -3.89 -13.88 -12.04
N LYS A 4 -4.43 -14.50 -10.98
CA LYS A 4 -5.75 -15.15 -11.06
C LYS A 4 -6.83 -14.12 -10.76
N LYS A 5 -7.60 -13.74 -11.77
CA LYS A 5 -8.65 -12.70 -11.65
C LYS A 5 -9.64 -12.96 -10.51
N ASN A 6 -9.98 -14.22 -10.22
CA ASN A 6 -10.93 -14.57 -9.15
C ASN A 6 -10.41 -14.31 -7.73
N ARG A 7 -9.10 -14.09 -7.54
CA ARG A 7 -8.50 -13.81 -6.23
C ARG A 7 -8.37 -12.32 -5.95
N LEU A 8 -8.59 -11.48 -6.96
CA LEU A 8 -8.58 -10.04 -6.82
C LEU A 8 -9.85 -9.59 -6.10
N LYS A 9 -9.67 -8.85 -5.01
CA LYS A 9 -10.75 -8.17 -4.29
C LYS A 9 -10.60 -6.67 -4.45
N SER A 10 -11.72 -5.97 -4.39
CA SER A 10 -11.75 -4.51 -4.45
C SER A 10 -11.38 -3.90 -3.10
N TYR A 11 -10.52 -2.89 -3.15
CA TYR A 11 -10.09 -2.10 -2.00
C TYR A 11 -10.08 -0.62 -2.36
N ASN A 12 -10.30 0.21 -1.36
CA ASN A 12 -10.22 1.66 -1.50
C ASN A 12 -8.76 2.10 -1.41
N LEU A 13 -8.38 3.02 -2.29
CA LEU A 13 -7.06 3.64 -2.37
C LEU A 13 -7.21 5.15 -2.23
N LYS A 14 -6.29 5.74 -1.49
CA LYS A 14 -6.13 7.18 -1.38
C LYS A 14 -4.73 7.58 -1.82
N ARG A 15 -4.65 8.57 -2.69
CA ARG A 15 -3.38 9.06 -3.21
C ARG A 15 -2.57 9.75 -2.13
N PHE A 16 -1.27 9.51 -2.14
CA PHE A 16 -0.36 10.26 -1.28
C PHE A 16 -0.35 11.74 -1.65
N LYS A 17 -0.48 12.60 -0.65
CA LYS A 17 -0.42 14.06 -0.81
C LYS A 17 0.58 14.65 0.17
N LYS A 18 1.52 15.43 -0.35
CA LYS A 18 2.44 16.23 0.47
C LYS A 18 1.95 17.67 0.45
N THR A 19 1.51 18.18 1.60
CA THR A 19 1.11 19.58 1.74
C THR A 19 2.24 20.31 2.45
N VAL A 20 2.76 21.37 1.84
CA VAL A 20 3.74 22.26 2.46
C VAL A 20 2.96 23.41 3.08
N THR A 21 3.11 23.62 4.38
CA THR A 21 2.52 24.79 5.05
C THR A 21 3.33 26.04 4.73
N ASP A 22 2.73 27.22 4.93
CA ASP A 22 3.37 28.52 4.74
C ASP A 22 4.68 28.66 5.56
N GLU A 23 4.76 27.95 6.68
CA GLU A 23 5.93 27.85 7.57
C GLU A 23 7.04 26.91 7.04
N GLY A 24 6.89 26.35 5.83
CA GLY A 24 7.84 25.42 5.21
C GLY A 24 7.80 23.99 5.77
N VAL A 25 6.87 23.68 6.68
CA VAL A 25 6.72 22.33 7.23
C VAL A 25 5.94 21.45 6.26
N ALA A 26 6.58 20.37 5.80
CA ALA A 26 5.93 19.37 4.98
C ALA A 26 5.09 18.41 5.84
N LYS A 27 3.77 18.44 5.67
CA LYS A 27 2.87 17.42 6.20
C LYS A 27 2.59 16.36 5.13
N GLU A 28 2.92 15.13 5.47
CA GLU A 28 2.55 13.96 4.68
C GLU A 28 1.10 13.56 5.04
N GLY A 29 0.26 13.37 4.03
CA GLY A 29 -1.13 12.97 4.18
C GLY A 29 -1.64 12.21 2.96
N TYR A 30 -2.95 12.04 2.91
CA TYR A 30 -3.62 11.38 1.79
C TYR A 30 -4.70 12.31 1.22
N SER A 31 -5.02 12.14 -0.06
CA SER A 31 -6.16 12.80 -0.69
C SER A 31 -7.48 12.35 -0.05
N ASP A 32 -8.47 13.24 -0.08
CA ASP A 32 -9.85 12.91 0.31
C ASP A 32 -10.56 12.08 -0.78
N GLU A 33 -10.02 12.09 -2.00
CA GLU A 33 -10.51 11.28 -3.12
C GLU A 33 -10.25 9.80 -2.87
N ILE A 34 -11.30 9.00 -3.07
CA ILE A 34 -11.27 7.54 -2.92
C ILE A 34 -11.35 6.92 -4.31
N GLU A 35 -10.31 6.17 -4.65
CA GLU A 35 -10.25 5.35 -5.86
C GLU A 35 -10.43 3.87 -5.50
N GLU A 36 -10.98 3.07 -6.40
CA GLU A 36 -11.13 1.62 -6.19
C GLU A 36 -10.06 0.86 -6.99
N VAL A 37 -9.40 -0.08 -6.34
CA VAL A 37 -8.34 -0.91 -6.96
C VAL A 37 -8.56 -2.37 -6.60
N ARG A 38 -8.19 -3.25 -7.53
CA ARG A 38 -8.30 -4.69 -7.36
C ARG A 38 -6.96 -5.33 -7.00
N LEU A 39 -6.89 -5.93 -5.81
CA LEU A 39 -5.68 -6.54 -5.26
C LEU A 39 -5.93 -7.98 -4.80
N GLU A 40 -4.93 -8.84 -4.96
CA GLU A 40 -4.82 -10.11 -4.23
C GLU A 40 -3.78 -9.88 -3.12
N LEU A 41 -4.17 -10.09 -1.85
CA LEU A 41 -3.33 -9.82 -0.68
C LEU A 41 -2.91 -11.11 0.03
N TRP A 42 -1.67 -11.15 0.53
CA TRP A 42 -1.18 -12.21 1.42
C TRP A 42 -0.04 -11.70 2.33
N PRO A 43 0.19 -12.29 3.51
CA PRO A 43 1.25 -11.84 4.41
C PRO A 43 2.64 -11.98 3.80
N ALA A 44 3.55 -11.08 4.17
CA ALA A 44 4.96 -11.21 3.86
C ALA A 44 5.59 -12.34 4.68
N THR A 45 6.13 -13.35 3.99
CA THR A 45 6.70 -14.55 4.62
C THR A 45 8.06 -14.94 4.06
N SER A 46 8.61 -14.16 3.12
CA SER A 46 9.87 -14.52 2.47
C SER A 46 11.07 -14.20 3.36
N LYS A 47 12.08 -15.08 3.35
CA LYS A 47 13.33 -14.89 4.09
C LYS A 47 13.99 -13.55 3.77
N LEU A 48 14.03 -13.18 2.49
CA LEU A 48 14.60 -11.90 2.04
C LEU A 48 13.86 -10.70 2.66
N GLN A 49 12.52 -10.74 2.72
CA GLN A 49 11.76 -9.67 3.36
C GLN A 49 12.01 -9.61 4.87
N SER A 50 12.14 -10.75 5.54
CA SER A 50 12.52 -10.78 6.95
C SER A 50 13.92 -10.20 7.20
N GLU A 51 14.87 -10.42 6.30
CA GLU A 51 16.21 -9.82 6.39
C GLU A 51 16.18 -8.31 6.13
N ILE A 52 15.39 -7.83 5.16
CA ILE A 52 15.29 -6.40 4.82
C ILE A 52 14.51 -5.61 5.87
N TYR A 53 13.38 -6.15 6.34
CA TYR A 53 12.43 -5.43 7.17
C TYR A 53 12.47 -5.83 8.65
N GLY A 54 13.16 -6.92 9.01
CA GLY A 54 13.19 -7.44 10.38
C GLY A 54 11.78 -7.71 10.90
N ASP A 55 11.52 -7.31 12.14
CA ASP A 55 10.21 -7.52 12.80
C ASP A 55 9.05 -6.80 12.11
N ARG A 56 9.33 -5.75 11.32
CA ARG A 56 8.31 -5.03 10.55
C ARG A 56 7.67 -5.90 9.47
N VAL A 57 8.31 -7.01 9.08
CA VAL A 57 7.74 -7.95 8.11
C VAL A 57 6.36 -8.47 8.53
N ASN A 58 6.10 -8.57 9.83
CA ASN A 58 4.80 -8.97 10.38
C ASN A 58 3.68 -7.97 10.11
N ASP A 59 4.02 -6.72 9.83
CA ASP A 59 3.09 -5.65 9.46
C ASP A 59 3.00 -5.45 7.93
N ILE A 60 3.66 -6.31 7.14
CA ILE A 60 3.71 -6.18 5.68
C ILE A 60 2.79 -7.22 5.02
N LEU A 61 1.96 -6.73 4.11
CA LEU A 61 1.20 -7.52 3.16
C LEU A 61 1.80 -7.38 1.77
N ASN A 62 1.99 -8.49 1.09
CA ASN A 62 2.23 -8.49 -0.34
C ASN A 62 0.90 -8.32 -1.08
N ALA A 63 0.94 -7.61 -2.20
CA ALA A 63 -0.20 -7.45 -3.09
C ALA A 63 0.16 -7.72 -4.54
N ASN A 64 -0.68 -8.46 -5.26
CA ASN A 64 -0.67 -8.44 -6.72
C ASN A 64 -1.73 -7.49 -7.23
N ALA A 65 -1.40 -6.74 -8.27
CA ALA A 65 -2.36 -5.97 -9.05
C ALA A 65 -2.16 -6.18 -10.56
N SER A 66 -3.17 -5.82 -11.34
CA SER A 66 -3.05 -5.72 -12.80
C SER A 66 -1.92 -4.76 -13.17
N LYS A 67 -1.25 -5.00 -14.29
CA LYS A 67 -0.15 -4.11 -14.75
C LYS A 67 -0.60 -2.65 -14.90
N ASP A 68 -1.83 -2.46 -15.37
CA ASP A 68 -2.37 -1.14 -15.69
C ASP A 68 -3.02 -0.45 -14.48
N ALA A 69 -2.97 -1.06 -13.29
CA ALA A 69 -3.45 -0.41 -12.09
C ALA A 69 -2.52 0.75 -11.74
N ASP A 70 -3.06 1.96 -11.67
CA ASP A 70 -2.31 3.14 -11.29
C ASP A 70 -2.15 3.20 -9.76
N ILE A 71 -1.13 2.54 -9.24
CA ILE A 71 -0.81 2.51 -7.81
C ILE A 71 0.64 2.92 -7.65
N ASN A 72 0.92 3.91 -6.82
CA ASN A 72 2.26 4.45 -6.64
C ASN A 72 2.79 4.21 -5.23
N VAL A 73 4.12 4.23 -5.08
CA VAL A 73 4.75 4.15 -3.76
C VAL A 73 4.30 5.35 -2.93
N LYS A 74 4.05 5.12 -1.64
CA LYS A 74 3.39 6.00 -0.67
C LYS A 74 1.88 6.09 -0.74
N ASP A 75 1.21 5.60 -1.80
CA ASP A 75 -0.25 5.57 -1.80
C ASP A 75 -0.79 4.71 -0.65
N GLY A 76 -1.98 5.06 -0.19
CA GLY A 76 -2.63 4.45 0.96
C GLY A 76 -3.75 3.51 0.54
N VAL A 77 -3.76 2.29 1.06
CA VAL A 77 -4.81 1.29 0.85
C VAL A 77 -5.61 1.11 2.15
N CYS A 78 -6.94 1.18 2.02
CA CYS A 78 -7.88 0.96 3.11
C CYS A 78 -8.29 -0.52 3.11
N ILE A 79 -7.58 -1.35 3.88
CA ILE A 79 -7.78 -2.80 3.89
C ILE A 79 -8.78 -3.21 5.00
N ASP A 80 -8.62 -2.63 6.19
CA ASP A 80 -9.44 -2.96 7.38
C ASP A 80 -10.52 -1.91 7.67
N SER A 81 -10.48 -0.79 6.96
CA SER A 81 -11.47 0.29 7.02
C SER A 81 -11.92 0.62 5.60
N LYS A 82 -13.12 1.20 5.45
CA LYS A 82 -13.60 1.69 4.15
C LYS A 82 -13.00 3.05 3.80
N THR A 83 -12.65 3.86 4.80
CA THR A 83 -12.31 5.28 4.61
C THR A 83 -10.89 5.61 5.06
N ASP A 84 -10.38 4.89 6.05
CA ASP A 84 -9.07 5.18 6.63
C ASP A 84 -8.00 4.34 5.97
N VAL A 85 -6.89 5.00 5.62
CA VAL A 85 -5.71 4.30 5.13
C VAL A 85 -5.13 3.47 6.27
N THR A 86 -5.18 2.14 6.12
CA THR A 86 -4.61 1.22 7.10
C THR A 86 -3.24 0.72 6.69
N HIS A 87 -2.94 0.69 5.40
CA HIS A 87 -1.65 0.25 4.86
C HIS A 87 -1.12 1.22 3.81
N ARG A 88 0.20 1.38 3.74
CA ARG A 88 0.88 2.25 2.78
C ARG A 88 1.74 1.40 1.85
N VAL A 89 1.72 1.71 0.56
CA VAL A 89 2.62 1.09 -0.42
C VAL A 89 4.06 1.52 -0.13
N ILE A 90 4.93 0.57 0.25
CA ILE A 90 6.35 0.84 0.52
C ILE A 90 7.26 0.45 -0.64
N SER A 91 6.77 -0.40 -1.54
CA SER A 91 7.56 -0.96 -2.64
C SER A 91 6.63 -1.38 -3.77
N LYS A 92 7.12 -1.23 -5.01
CA LYS A 92 6.43 -1.60 -6.23
C LYS A 92 7.42 -2.22 -7.21
N LYS A 93 7.11 -3.42 -7.69
CA LYS A 93 7.84 -4.12 -8.75
C LYS A 93 6.89 -4.41 -9.89
N VAL A 94 7.20 -3.85 -11.07
CA VAL A 94 6.38 -4.02 -12.28
C VAL A 94 6.97 -5.14 -13.13
N TYR A 95 6.14 -6.13 -13.46
CA TYR A 95 6.47 -7.22 -14.37
C TYR A 95 5.70 -7.06 -15.70
N SER A 96 6.00 -7.93 -16.66
CA SER A 96 5.41 -7.87 -18.00
C SER A 96 3.87 -7.97 -18.02
N LYS A 97 3.27 -8.67 -17.05
CA LYS A 97 1.81 -8.96 -17.00
C LYS A 97 1.09 -8.48 -15.73
N HIS A 98 1.82 -8.11 -14.69
CA HIS A 98 1.27 -7.72 -13.38
C HIS A 98 2.27 -6.86 -12.64
N GLN A 99 1.84 -6.31 -11.52
CA GLN A 99 2.73 -5.67 -10.56
C GLN A 99 2.60 -6.33 -9.19
N VAL A 100 3.71 -6.38 -8.47
CA VAL A 100 3.81 -6.86 -7.08
C VAL A 100 4.13 -5.66 -6.21
N LEU A 101 3.34 -5.45 -5.16
CA LEU A 101 3.49 -4.38 -4.19
C LEU A 101 3.77 -4.98 -2.82
N GLU A 102 4.47 -4.23 -1.99
CA GLU A 102 4.59 -4.50 -0.55
C GLU A 102 3.90 -3.34 0.17
N LEU A 103 2.93 -3.67 1.02
CA LEU A 103 2.07 -2.75 1.74
C LEU A 103 2.37 -2.89 3.23
N GLU A 104 2.82 -1.83 3.88
CA GLU A 104 3.11 -1.82 5.31
C GLU A 104 1.97 -1.18 6.09
N ARG A 105 1.57 -1.77 7.22
CA ARG A 105 0.58 -1.20 8.12
C ARG A 105 1.00 0.17 8.64
N VAL A 106 0.12 1.16 8.50
CA VAL A 106 0.34 2.50 9.03
C VAL A 106 0.04 2.49 10.52
N ARG A 107 1.07 2.72 11.33
CA ARG A 107 0.90 2.99 12.76
C ARG A 107 0.64 4.48 12.92
N PHE A 108 -0.59 4.85 13.27
CA PHE A 108 -0.84 6.18 13.78
C PHE A 108 -0.12 6.29 15.12
N ASN A 109 1.01 6.99 15.16
CA ASN A 109 1.54 7.47 16.43
C ASN A 109 0.50 8.43 16.99
N ARG A 110 -0.39 7.93 17.85
CA ARG A 110 -1.12 8.76 18.79
C ARG A 110 -0.04 9.38 19.68
N SER A 111 0.42 10.58 19.33
CA SER A 111 1.13 11.42 20.29
C SER A 111 0.16 11.59 21.45
N ARG A 112 0.53 10.99 22.58
CA ARG A 112 -0.14 11.16 23.87
C ARG A 112 0.04 12.59 24.35
#